data_AF-A0A2A4SLX7-F1
#
_entry.id   AF-A0A2A4SLX7-F1
#
_cell.length_a   1.000
_cell.length_b   1.000
_cell.length_c   1.000
_cell.angle_alpha   90.00
_cell.angle_beta   90.00
_cell.angle_gamma   90.00
#
_symmetry.space_group_name_H-M   'P 1'
#
loop_
_entity.id
_entity.type
_entity.pdbx_description
1 polymer ?
#
loop_
_entity_poly.entity_id
_entity_poly.type
_entity_poly.pdbx_seq_one_letter_code
_entity_poly.pdbx_strand_id
1 'polypeptide(L)'
;MDIIMDDDQAKNLLTAAQALVAALTSNNQSAVDDALNLIIVDRERTLFNEVGRLTRQLHESIASFALDGELNKLTDKEIPDAKERLNHVINITDEAANTTLNALDEILPVTTDMQRQSEELSQRWQTFLLGDVSSIELKIISADITSFLEWSKKNSLLIHQKSNEIMMAQEFQDLTGQIITKVIAIVQDVETNLVNLVCLAGTQNMAQASDDDKHKLEGPAVPGVIVESAVNNQHDVDDLLSSLGF
;
A
#
# COMPACT_ATOMS: atom_id res chain seq x y z
N MET A 1 14.57 -0.42 38.17
CA MET A 1 14.00 -1.34 39.15
C MET A 1 15.17 -2.15 39.68
N ASP A 2 15.57 -1.93 40.92
CA ASP A 2 16.70 -2.63 41.52
C ASP A 2 16.48 -4.14 41.41
N ILE A 3 17.48 -4.84 40.87
CA ILE A 3 17.56 -6.30 40.95
C ILE A 3 17.74 -6.59 42.44
N ILE A 4 16.63 -6.83 43.15
CA ILE A 4 16.69 -7.38 44.50
C ILE A 4 17.25 -8.79 44.31
N MET A 5 18.57 -8.94 44.41
CA MET A 5 19.17 -10.24 44.65
C MET A 5 18.46 -10.81 45.88
N ASP A 6 17.82 -11.95 45.72
CA ASP A 6 17.23 -12.67 46.85
C ASP A 6 18.33 -12.88 47.90
N ASP A 7 18.02 -12.62 49.17
CA ASP A 7 19.02 -12.52 50.25
C ASP A 7 19.80 -13.85 50.42
N ASP A 8 19.19 -14.96 49.99
CA ASP A 8 19.81 -16.29 49.90
C ASP A 8 20.74 -16.46 48.69
N GLN A 9 20.44 -15.86 47.53
CA GLN A 9 21.33 -15.92 46.36
C GLN A 9 22.58 -15.08 46.57
N ALA A 10 22.45 -13.90 47.19
CA ALA A 10 23.60 -13.08 47.57
C ALA A 10 24.54 -13.80 48.55
N LYS A 11 23.97 -14.52 49.53
CA LYS A 11 24.74 -15.36 50.46
C LYS A 11 25.42 -16.54 49.78
N ASN A 12 24.74 -17.23 48.86
CA ASN A 12 25.31 -18.38 48.15
C ASN A 12 26.45 -17.97 47.22
N LEU A 13 26.29 -16.86 46.49
CA LEU A 13 27.34 -16.31 45.62
C LEU A 13 28.56 -15.86 46.41
N LEU A 14 28.34 -15.24 47.58
CA LEU A 14 29.40 -14.78 48.48
C LEU A 14 30.16 -15.98 49.10
N THR A 15 29.45 -17.03 49.46
CA THR A 15 30.05 -18.28 49.96
C THR A 15 30.87 -18.98 48.88
N ALA A 16 30.36 -19.03 47.64
CA ALA A 16 31.07 -19.60 46.50
C ALA A 16 32.32 -18.79 46.12
N ALA A 17 32.24 -17.45 46.17
CA ALA A 17 33.37 -16.57 45.93
C ALA A 17 34.46 -16.71 47.01
N GLN A 18 34.07 -16.85 48.29
CA GLN A 18 35.01 -17.12 49.38
C GLN A 18 35.68 -18.49 49.23
N ALA A 19 34.94 -19.52 48.83
CA ALA A 19 35.48 -20.85 48.55
C ALA A 19 36.47 -20.84 47.37
N LEU A 20 36.17 -20.08 46.31
CA LEU A 20 37.05 -19.89 45.16
C LEU A 20 38.37 -19.21 45.56
N VAL A 21 38.30 -18.14 46.36
CA VAL A 21 39.49 -17.42 46.88
C VAL A 21 40.35 -18.35 47.75
N ALA A 22 39.73 -19.16 48.62
CA ALA A 22 40.44 -20.12 49.45
C ALA A 22 41.11 -21.23 48.60
N ALA A 23 40.44 -21.73 47.56
CA ALA A 23 40.96 -22.74 46.65
C ALA A 23 42.15 -22.22 45.82
N LEU A 24 42.06 -20.98 45.33
CA LEU A 24 43.16 -20.29 44.62
C LEU A 24 44.37 -20.05 45.53
N THR A 25 44.14 -19.68 46.79
CA THR A 25 45.22 -19.45 47.78
C THR A 25 45.94 -20.74 48.15
N SER A 26 45.24 -21.88 48.06
CA SER A 26 45.76 -23.21 48.40
C SER A 26 46.36 -23.97 47.19
N ASN A 27 46.39 -23.34 46.00
CA ASN A 27 46.83 -23.92 44.72
C ASN A 27 46.18 -25.28 44.41
N ASN A 28 44.92 -25.48 44.83
CA ASN A 28 44.17 -26.73 44.65
C ASN A 28 43.24 -26.63 43.44
N GLN A 29 43.72 -27.10 42.29
CA GLN A 29 43.03 -26.98 41.00
C GLN A 29 41.62 -27.59 41.01
N SER A 30 41.44 -28.75 41.66
CA SER A 30 40.12 -29.42 41.74
C SER A 30 39.09 -28.57 42.48
N ALA A 31 39.49 -27.95 43.60
CA ALA A 31 38.60 -27.11 44.38
C ALA A 31 38.30 -25.77 43.68
N VAL A 32 39.19 -25.29 42.82
CA VAL A 32 38.95 -24.13 41.95
C VAL A 32 37.88 -24.47 40.92
N ASP A 33 38.02 -25.60 40.22
CA ASP A 33 37.05 -26.03 39.20
C ASP A 33 35.65 -26.27 39.80
N ASP A 34 35.58 -26.86 41.00
CA ASP A 34 34.32 -27.07 41.72
C ASP A 34 33.63 -25.75 42.09
N ALA A 35 34.37 -24.78 42.61
CA ALA A 35 33.85 -23.46 42.97
C ALA A 35 33.41 -22.65 41.73
N LEU A 36 34.16 -22.75 40.63
CA LEU A 36 33.84 -22.09 39.36
C LEU A 36 32.57 -22.67 38.73
N ASN A 37 32.44 -24.01 38.73
CA ASN A 37 31.23 -24.69 38.27
C ASN A 37 30.00 -24.29 39.08
N LEU A 38 30.12 -24.12 40.40
CA LEU A 38 29.01 -23.68 41.24
C LEU A 38 28.51 -22.28 40.83
N ILE A 39 29.42 -21.36 40.56
CA ILE A 39 29.11 -19.98 40.13
C ILE A 39 28.52 -19.97 38.72
N ILE A 40 29.07 -20.77 37.79
CA ILE A 40 28.56 -20.90 36.42
C ILE A 40 27.14 -21.44 36.43
N VAL A 41 26.88 -22.53 37.16
CA VAL A 41 25.56 -23.16 37.23
C VAL A 41 24.50 -22.23 37.83
N ASP A 42 24.84 -21.46 38.87
CA ASP A 42 23.92 -20.46 39.46
C ASP A 42 23.64 -19.31 38.49
N ARG A 43 24.66 -18.85 37.76
CA ARG A 43 24.52 -17.80 36.73
C ARG A 43 23.71 -18.28 35.53
N GLU A 44 23.93 -19.51 35.06
CA GLU A 44 23.16 -20.13 33.98
C GLU A 44 21.69 -20.33 34.39
N ARG A 45 21.43 -20.78 35.62
CA ARG A 45 20.06 -20.87 36.16
C ARG A 45 19.38 -19.52 36.20
N THR A 46 20.08 -18.49 36.65
CA THR A 46 19.54 -17.12 36.71
C THR A 46 19.22 -16.60 35.31
N LEU A 47 20.13 -16.78 34.35
CA LEU A 47 19.89 -16.45 32.94
C LEU A 47 18.69 -17.21 32.35
N PHE A 48 18.60 -18.52 32.59
CA PHE A 48 17.51 -19.35 32.09
C PHE A 48 16.16 -18.94 32.69
N ASN A 49 16.13 -18.64 33.98
CA ASN A 49 14.95 -18.12 34.66
C ASN A 49 14.53 -16.76 34.09
N GLU A 50 15.49 -15.88 33.80
CA GLU A 50 15.20 -14.56 33.26
C GLU A 50 14.70 -14.62 31.80
N VAL A 51 15.30 -15.48 30.98
CA VAL A 51 14.80 -15.77 29.63
C VAL A 51 13.39 -16.37 29.70
N GLY A 52 13.15 -17.29 30.64
CA GLY A 52 11.82 -17.86 30.89
C GLY A 52 10.81 -16.80 31.33
N ARG A 53 11.20 -15.88 32.21
CA ARG A 53 10.37 -14.75 32.66
C ARG A 53 10.03 -13.81 31.52
N LEU A 54 11.02 -13.40 30.72
CA LEU A 54 10.82 -12.54 29.55
C LEU A 54 9.95 -13.20 28.49
N THR A 55 10.15 -14.49 28.21
CA THR A 55 9.33 -15.25 27.25
C THR A 55 7.88 -15.35 27.72
N ARG A 56 7.67 -15.55 29.03
CA ARG A 56 6.33 -15.62 29.62
C ARG A 56 5.65 -14.26 29.66
N GLN A 57 6.38 -13.19 29.99
CA GLN A 57 5.86 -11.82 29.90
C GLN A 57 5.49 -11.45 28.48
N LEU A 58 6.34 -11.75 27.48
CA LEU A 58 6.03 -11.56 26.07
C LEU A 58 4.77 -12.34 25.68
N HIS A 59 4.68 -13.61 26.10
CA HIS A 59 3.51 -14.44 25.82
C HIS A 59 2.24 -13.90 26.49
N GLU A 60 2.30 -13.43 27.74
CA GLU A 60 1.17 -12.81 28.45
C GLU A 60 0.77 -11.47 27.81
N SER A 61 1.72 -10.65 27.36
CA SER A 61 1.44 -9.42 26.60
C SER A 61 0.77 -9.73 25.27
N ILE A 62 1.27 -10.72 24.51
CA ILE A 62 0.64 -11.15 23.24
C ILE A 62 -0.74 -11.77 23.48
N ALA A 63 -0.88 -12.61 24.52
CA ALA A 63 -2.16 -13.24 24.85
C ALA A 63 -3.19 -12.21 25.32
N SER A 64 -2.80 -11.24 26.15
CA SER A 64 -3.63 -10.11 26.55
C SER A 64 -4.06 -9.27 25.34
N PHE A 65 -3.15 -9.05 24.39
CA PHE A 65 -3.43 -8.32 23.15
C PHE A 65 -4.31 -9.11 22.17
N ALA A 66 -4.16 -10.43 22.09
CA ALA A 66 -5.06 -11.29 21.31
C ALA A 66 -6.46 -11.43 21.95
N LEU A 67 -6.57 -11.17 23.25
CA LEU A 67 -7.83 -11.09 24.00
C LEU A 67 -8.50 -9.71 23.85
N ASP A 68 -7.78 -8.68 23.42
CA ASP A 68 -8.41 -7.41 23.03
C ASP A 68 -9.28 -7.67 21.80
N GLY A 69 -10.60 -7.64 22.02
CA GLY A 69 -11.60 -7.93 21.01
C GLY A 69 -11.55 -7.00 19.79
N GLU A 70 -10.74 -5.94 19.82
CA GLU A 70 -10.49 -5.02 18.73
C GLU A 70 -9.68 -5.66 17.59
N LEU A 71 -8.65 -6.45 17.91
CA LEU A 71 -7.87 -7.20 16.90
C LEU A 71 -8.69 -8.30 16.23
N ASN A 72 -9.49 -9.03 17.02
CA ASN A 72 -10.35 -10.08 16.48
C ASN A 72 -11.43 -9.47 15.57
N LYS A 73 -11.98 -8.29 15.90
CA LYS A 73 -12.89 -7.57 15.00
C LYS A 73 -12.21 -7.18 13.69
N LEU A 74 -10.99 -6.65 13.78
CA LEU A 74 -10.21 -6.23 12.63
C LEU A 74 -9.91 -7.41 11.69
N THR A 75 -9.48 -8.54 12.26
CA THR A 75 -9.07 -9.74 11.52
C THR A 75 -10.26 -10.55 11.00
N ASP A 76 -11.30 -10.74 11.80
CA ASP A 76 -12.45 -11.59 11.42
C ASP A 76 -13.45 -10.87 10.52
N LYS A 77 -13.51 -9.53 10.56
CA LYS A 77 -14.53 -8.76 9.85
C LYS A 77 -13.96 -7.66 8.97
N GLU A 78 -13.19 -6.73 9.52
CA GLU A 78 -12.87 -5.48 8.81
C GLU A 78 -11.88 -5.69 7.65
N ILE A 79 -10.85 -6.51 7.83
CA ILE A 79 -9.91 -6.85 6.75
C ILE A 79 -10.60 -7.66 5.62
N PRO A 80 -11.37 -8.73 5.92
CA PRO A 80 -12.16 -9.41 4.89
C PRO A 80 -13.14 -8.49 4.15
N ASP A 81 -13.84 -7.61 4.88
CA ASP A 81 -14.78 -6.61 4.33
C ASP A 81 -14.07 -5.57 3.46
N ALA A 82 -12.91 -5.06 3.89
CA ALA A 82 -12.07 -4.19 3.07
C ALA A 82 -11.63 -4.86 1.77
N LYS A 83 -11.24 -6.13 1.83
CA LYS A 83 -10.90 -6.92 0.63
C LYS A 83 -12.08 -7.06 -0.31
N GLU A 84 -13.27 -7.41 0.19
CA GLU A 84 -14.47 -7.54 -0.64
C GLU A 84 -14.81 -6.21 -1.31
N ARG A 85 -14.74 -5.10 -0.56
CA ARG A 85 -14.92 -3.74 -1.07
C ARG A 85 -13.92 -3.36 -2.15
N LEU A 86 -12.64 -3.66 -1.99
CA LEU A 86 -11.63 -3.41 -3.03
C LEU A 86 -11.88 -4.25 -4.28
N ASN A 87 -12.30 -5.50 -4.14
CA ASN A 87 -12.70 -6.32 -5.30
C ASN A 87 -13.93 -5.74 -6.01
N HIS A 88 -14.90 -5.22 -5.25
CA HIS A 88 -16.03 -4.52 -5.83
C HIS A 88 -15.59 -3.28 -6.62
N VAL A 89 -14.67 -2.48 -6.07
CA VAL A 89 -14.06 -1.33 -6.76
C VAL A 89 -13.42 -1.75 -8.09
N ILE A 90 -12.63 -2.83 -8.09
CA ILE A 90 -12.01 -3.34 -9.32
C ILE A 90 -13.08 -3.66 -10.36
N ASN A 91 -14.12 -4.41 -9.97
CA ASN A 91 -15.19 -4.79 -10.89
C ASN A 91 -15.93 -3.59 -11.49
N ILE A 92 -16.34 -2.62 -10.67
CA ILE A 92 -17.06 -1.44 -11.18
C ILE A 92 -16.17 -0.55 -12.04
N THR A 93 -14.86 -0.47 -11.74
CA THR A 93 -13.92 0.30 -12.57
C THR A 93 -13.68 -0.36 -13.92
N ASP A 94 -13.62 -1.70 -13.96
CA ASP A 94 -13.45 -2.46 -15.20
C ASP A 94 -14.71 -2.39 -16.07
N GLU A 95 -15.90 -2.49 -15.47
CA GLU A 95 -17.18 -2.31 -16.16
C GLU A 95 -17.32 -0.90 -16.75
N ALA A 96 -16.95 0.13 -15.98
CA ALA A 96 -16.96 1.52 -16.43
C ALA A 96 -15.99 1.77 -17.59
N ALA A 97 -14.78 1.23 -17.51
CA ALA A 97 -13.78 1.33 -18.56
C ALA A 97 -14.27 0.66 -19.86
N ASN A 98 -14.78 -0.57 -19.76
CA ASN A 98 -15.34 -1.29 -20.91
C ASN A 98 -16.52 -0.54 -21.54
N THR A 99 -17.44 -0.02 -20.72
CA THR A 99 -18.59 0.76 -21.21
C THR A 99 -18.13 2.02 -21.94
N THR A 100 -17.14 2.73 -21.38
CA THR A 100 -16.58 3.94 -21.98
C THR A 100 -15.90 3.64 -23.32
N LEU A 101 -15.09 2.59 -23.38
CA LEU A 101 -14.39 2.18 -24.60
C LEU A 101 -15.37 1.76 -25.69
N ASN A 102 -16.38 0.95 -25.36
CA ASN A 102 -17.41 0.53 -26.32
C ASN A 102 -18.17 1.73 -26.90
N ALA A 103 -18.52 2.70 -26.06
CA ALA A 103 -19.20 3.91 -26.53
C ALA A 103 -18.30 4.76 -27.45
N LEU A 104 -17.00 4.85 -27.15
CA LEU A 104 -16.02 5.51 -28.01
C LEU A 104 -15.83 4.81 -29.35
N ASP A 105 -15.78 3.47 -29.37
CA ASP A 105 -15.67 2.67 -30.58
C ASP A 105 -16.84 2.93 -31.56
N GLU A 106 -18.02 3.29 -31.04
CA GLU A 106 -19.17 3.69 -31.87
C GLU A 106 -19.13 5.17 -32.30
N ILE A 107 -18.65 6.08 -31.43
CA ILE A 107 -18.60 7.52 -31.72
C ILE A 107 -17.51 7.88 -32.73
N LEU A 108 -16.32 7.28 -32.63
CA LEU A 108 -15.14 7.67 -33.39
C LEU A 108 -15.32 7.50 -34.92
N PRO A 109 -15.85 6.37 -35.44
CA PRO A 109 -16.09 6.21 -36.87
C PRO A 109 -17.07 7.26 -37.40
N VAL A 110 -18.14 7.52 -36.66
CA VAL A 110 -19.19 8.47 -37.02
C VAL A 110 -18.65 9.90 -37.07
N THR A 111 -17.83 10.27 -36.09
CA THR A 111 -17.22 11.61 -36.04
C THR A 111 -16.22 11.80 -37.18
N THR A 112 -15.45 10.75 -37.51
CA THR A 112 -14.52 10.74 -38.65
C THR A 112 -15.25 10.88 -39.98
N ASP A 113 -16.34 10.13 -40.19
CA ASP A 113 -17.16 10.25 -41.39
C ASP A 113 -17.85 11.61 -41.49
N MET A 114 -18.25 12.19 -40.36
CA MET A 114 -18.85 13.52 -40.34
C MET A 114 -17.85 14.59 -40.75
N GLN A 115 -16.62 14.51 -40.26
CA GLN A 115 -15.53 15.40 -40.68
C GLN A 115 -15.28 15.28 -42.18
N ARG A 116 -15.12 14.04 -42.69
CA ARG A 116 -14.85 13.79 -44.11
C ARG A 116 -15.96 14.33 -45.01
N GLN A 117 -17.22 14.00 -44.74
CA GLN A 117 -18.35 14.46 -45.55
C GLN A 117 -18.54 15.98 -45.48
N SER A 118 -18.31 16.58 -44.32
CA SER A 118 -18.37 18.04 -44.15
C SER A 118 -17.31 18.75 -45.00
N GLU A 119 -16.07 18.23 -45.01
CA GLU A 119 -14.97 18.75 -45.82
C GLU A 119 -15.28 18.64 -47.33
N GLU A 120 -15.70 17.46 -47.79
CA GLU A 120 -16.08 17.21 -49.19
C GLU A 120 -17.22 18.14 -49.64
N LEU A 121 -18.26 18.28 -48.81
CA LEU A 121 -19.41 19.14 -49.11
C LEU A 121 -19.03 20.61 -49.13
N SER A 122 -18.18 21.05 -48.19
CA SER A 122 -17.67 22.42 -48.10
C SER A 122 -16.86 22.79 -49.35
N GLN A 123 -15.94 21.94 -49.80
CA GLN A 123 -15.15 22.16 -51.01
C GLN A 123 -16.02 22.25 -52.27
N ARG A 124 -17.00 21.35 -52.39
CA ARG A 124 -17.96 21.36 -53.50
C ARG A 124 -18.84 22.62 -53.48
N TRP A 125 -19.28 23.05 -52.30
CA TRP A 125 -20.05 24.28 -52.13
C TRP A 125 -19.23 25.53 -52.50
N GLN A 126 -17.96 25.60 -52.12
CA GLN A 126 -17.08 26.71 -52.51
C GLN A 126 -16.85 26.76 -54.02
N THR A 127 -16.61 25.60 -54.64
CA THR A 127 -16.45 25.50 -56.10
C THR A 127 -17.72 25.97 -56.82
N PHE A 128 -18.89 25.55 -56.32
CA PHE A 128 -20.19 26.00 -56.81
C PHE A 128 -20.36 27.52 -56.74
N LEU A 129 -19.94 28.16 -55.64
CA LEU A 129 -20.06 29.62 -55.48
C LEU A 129 -19.14 30.43 -56.40
N LEU A 130 -18.05 29.84 -56.91
CA LEU A 130 -17.04 30.53 -57.71
C LEU A 130 -17.20 30.33 -59.23
N GLY A 131 -18.03 29.37 -59.67
CA GLY A 131 -18.19 28.99 -61.08
C GLY A 131 -19.47 29.48 -61.75
N ASP A 132 -19.53 29.36 -63.08
CA ASP A 132 -20.76 29.53 -63.85
C ASP A 132 -21.57 28.22 -63.78
N VAL A 133 -22.67 28.23 -63.01
CA VAL A 133 -23.31 26.98 -62.60
C VAL A 133 -24.57 26.64 -63.40
N SER A 134 -24.70 25.37 -63.79
CA SER A 134 -25.93 24.85 -64.39
C SER A 134 -27.02 24.59 -63.34
N SER A 135 -28.29 24.67 -63.77
CA SER A 135 -29.44 24.30 -62.91
C SER A 135 -29.45 22.82 -62.48
N ILE A 136 -28.72 21.97 -63.19
CA ILE A 136 -28.57 20.53 -62.89
C ILE A 136 -27.60 20.35 -61.71
N GLU A 137 -26.48 21.05 -61.72
CA GLU A 137 -25.44 20.97 -60.69
C GLU A 137 -25.93 21.54 -59.34
N LEU A 138 -26.74 22.60 -59.36
CA LEU A 138 -27.45 23.10 -58.19
C LEU A 138 -28.36 22.04 -57.56
N LYS A 139 -29.10 21.26 -58.37
CA LYS A 139 -29.98 20.19 -57.86
C LYS A 139 -29.19 19.06 -57.22
N ILE A 140 -28.06 18.68 -57.81
CA ILE A 140 -27.18 17.63 -57.26
C ILE A 140 -26.62 18.06 -55.90
N ILE A 141 -26.03 19.27 -55.82
CA ILE A 141 -25.46 19.78 -54.57
C ILE A 141 -26.55 19.95 -53.50
N SER A 142 -27.74 20.44 -53.87
CA SER A 142 -28.86 20.56 -52.93
C SER A 142 -29.32 19.20 -52.38
N ALA A 143 -29.33 18.17 -53.22
CA ALA A 143 -29.64 16.80 -52.78
C ALA A 143 -28.56 16.22 -51.87
N ASP A 144 -27.29 16.49 -52.15
CA ASP A 144 -26.16 16.05 -51.32
C ASP A 144 -26.15 16.76 -49.95
N ILE A 145 -26.42 18.07 -49.92
CA ILE A 145 -26.59 18.83 -48.67
C ILE A 145 -27.75 18.25 -47.86
N THR A 146 -28.88 17.97 -48.50
CA THR A 146 -30.06 17.41 -47.83
C THR A 146 -29.75 16.04 -47.23
N SER A 147 -29.08 15.17 -48.00
CA SER A 147 -28.66 13.83 -47.55
C SER A 147 -27.69 13.93 -46.37
N PHE A 148 -26.71 14.83 -46.44
CA PHE A 148 -25.76 15.08 -45.36
C PHE A 148 -26.45 15.61 -44.10
N LEU A 149 -27.40 16.54 -44.21
CA LEU A 149 -28.14 17.07 -43.07
C LEU A 149 -28.99 16.00 -42.37
N GLU A 150 -29.67 15.14 -43.14
CA GLU A 150 -30.42 14.01 -42.58
C GLU A 150 -29.51 12.98 -41.90
N TRP A 151 -28.38 12.65 -42.54
CA TRP A 151 -27.37 11.75 -41.98
C TRP A 151 -26.74 12.33 -40.72
N SER A 152 -26.36 13.61 -40.72
CA SER A 152 -25.76 14.31 -39.59
C SER A 152 -26.73 14.38 -38.40
N LYS A 153 -28.02 14.62 -38.65
CA LYS A 153 -29.05 14.62 -37.59
C LYS A 153 -29.15 13.26 -36.89
N LYS A 154 -29.14 12.15 -37.64
CA LYS A 154 -29.20 10.79 -37.08
C LYS A 154 -27.95 10.47 -36.25
N ASN A 155 -26.78 10.81 -36.78
CA ASN A 155 -25.51 10.53 -36.15
C ASN A 155 -25.22 11.41 -34.93
N SER A 156 -25.67 12.67 -34.95
CA SER A 156 -25.60 13.54 -33.76
C SER A 156 -26.43 12.99 -32.60
N LEU A 157 -27.57 12.33 -32.88
CA LEU A 157 -28.35 11.67 -31.84
C LEU A 157 -27.61 10.47 -31.24
N LEU A 158 -26.96 9.65 -32.08
CA LEU A 158 -26.12 8.54 -31.64
C LEU A 158 -24.96 9.02 -30.76
N ILE A 159 -24.23 10.05 -31.20
CA ILE A 159 -23.13 10.64 -30.42
C ILE A 159 -23.62 11.12 -29.06
N HIS A 160 -24.77 11.79 -29.01
CA HIS A 160 -25.37 12.24 -27.74
C HIS A 160 -25.76 11.06 -26.84
N GLN A 161 -26.38 10.01 -27.39
CA GLN A 161 -26.73 8.80 -26.64
C GLN A 161 -25.50 8.13 -26.04
N LYS A 162 -24.45 7.93 -26.86
CA LYS A 162 -23.19 7.30 -26.42
C LYS A 162 -22.41 8.16 -25.45
N SER A 163 -22.45 9.48 -25.59
CA SER A 163 -21.87 10.41 -24.61
C SER A 163 -22.58 10.33 -23.25
N ASN A 164 -23.91 10.13 -23.25
CA ASN A 164 -24.66 9.87 -22.02
C ASN A 164 -24.30 8.51 -21.41
N GLU A 165 -24.11 7.46 -22.22
CA GLU A 165 -23.61 6.16 -21.74
C GLU A 165 -22.25 6.31 -21.04
N ILE A 166 -21.33 7.08 -21.62
CA ILE A 166 -20.03 7.40 -21.00
C ILE A 166 -20.22 8.14 -19.68
N MET A 167 -21.11 9.15 -19.64
CA MET A 167 -21.35 9.92 -18.43
C MET A 167 -21.95 9.06 -17.29
N MET A 168 -22.91 8.20 -17.60
CA MET A 168 -23.48 7.26 -16.62
C MET A 168 -22.44 6.24 -16.15
N ALA A 169 -21.60 5.76 -17.07
CA ALA A 169 -20.50 4.88 -16.73
C ALA A 169 -19.47 5.51 -15.80
N GLN A 170 -19.49 6.84 -15.55
CA GLN A 170 -18.61 7.52 -14.59
C GLN A 170 -19.18 7.61 -13.16
N GLU A 171 -20.43 7.20 -12.93
CA GLU A 171 -21.04 7.23 -11.59
C GLU A 171 -20.28 6.38 -10.55
N PHE A 172 -19.48 5.40 -11.00
CA PHE A 172 -18.59 4.61 -10.12
C PHE A 172 -17.57 5.47 -9.37
N GLN A 173 -17.20 6.66 -9.87
CA GLN A 173 -16.12 7.45 -9.28
C GLN A 173 -16.42 7.85 -7.83
N ASP A 174 -17.64 8.27 -7.54
CA ASP A 174 -18.05 8.66 -6.18
C ASP A 174 -18.04 7.45 -5.24
N LEU A 175 -18.66 6.34 -5.68
CA LEU A 175 -18.72 5.10 -4.90
C LEU A 175 -17.32 4.55 -4.63
N THR A 176 -16.44 4.58 -5.64
CA THR A 176 -15.06 4.10 -5.54
C THR A 176 -14.26 4.95 -4.56
N GLY A 177 -14.40 6.28 -4.61
CA GLY A 177 -13.75 7.19 -3.68
C GLY A 177 -14.19 6.95 -2.23
N GLN A 178 -15.49 6.75 -2.00
CA GLN A 178 -16.03 6.41 -0.67
C GLN A 178 -15.49 5.08 -0.15
N ILE A 179 -15.44 4.05 -1.01
CA ILE A 179 -14.91 2.74 -0.65
C ILE A 179 -13.43 2.82 -0.30
N ILE A 180 -12.61 3.44 -1.15
CA ILE A 180 -11.17 3.59 -0.93
C ILE A 180 -10.90 4.34 0.38
N THR A 181 -11.66 5.41 0.66
CA THR A 181 -11.53 6.17 1.91
C THR A 181 -11.79 5.29 3.13
N LYS A 182 -12.82 4.44 3.10
CA LYS A 182 -13.10 3.48 4.18
C LYS A 182 -11.99 2.45 4.34
N VAL A 183 -11.47 1.93 3.24
CA VAL A 183 -10.37 0.96 3.26
C VAL A 183 -9.11 1.59 3.84
N ILE A 184 -8.79 2.85 3.50
CA ILE A 184 -7.66 3.58 4.08
C ILE A 184 -7.82 3.71 5.59
N ALA A 185 -9.03 4.04 6.08
CA ALA A 185 -9.29 4.12 7.52
C ALA A 185 -9.01 2.77 8.22
N ILE A 186 -9.49 1.66 7.65
CA ILE A 186 -9.22 0.31 8.19
C ILE A 186 -7.71 0.02 8.23
N VAL A 187 -6.97 0.39 7.18
CA VAL A 187 -5.50 0.20 7.15
C VAL A 187 -4.80 1.04 8.22
N GLN A 188 -5.24 2.28 8.45
CA GLN A 188 -4.72 3.15 9.53
C GLN A 188 -5.00 2.56 10.92
N ASP A 189 -6.17 1.95 11.10
CA ASP A 189 -6.53 1.28 12.35
C ASP A 189 -5.66 0.03 12.58
N VAL A 190 -5.36 -0.75 11.53
CA VAL A 190 -4.37 -1.86 11.59
C VAL A 190 -2.99 -1.34 11.98
N GLU A 191 -2.50 -0.28 11.32
CA GLU A 191 -1.19 0.30 11.60
C GLU A 191 -1.08 0.77 13.06
N THR A 192 -2.08 1.51 13.54
CA THR A 192 -2.11 2.03 14.92
C THR A 192 -2.10 0.90 15.94
N ASN A 193 -2.88 -0.16 15.71
CA ASN A 193 -2.90 -1.33 16.59
C ASN A 193 -1.57 -2.09 16.61
N LEU A 194 -0.90 -2.23 15.46
CA LEU A 194 0.43 -2.84 15.40
C LEU A 194 1.49 -2.00 16.13
N VAL A 195 1.45 -0.67 16.01
CA VAL A 195 2.34 0.22 16.77
C VAL A 195 2.10 0.08 18.28
N ASN A 196 0.84 0.00 18.70
CA ASN A 196 0.49 -0.22 20.11
C ASN A 196 1.03 -1.55 20.63
N LEU A 197 0.93 -2.64 19.84
CA LEU A 197 1.53 -3.94 20.18
C LEU A 197 3.04 -3.81 20.39
N VAL A 198 3.74 -3.19 19.44
CA VAL A 198 5.20 -3.01 19.53
C VAL A 198 5.58 -2.17 20.75
N CYS A 199 4.80 -1.13 21.07
CA CYS A 199 5.00 -0.32 22.27
C CYS A 199 4.80 -1.14 23.56
N LEU A 200 3.72 -1.92 23.65
CA LEU A 200 3.44 -2.81 24.78
C LEU A 200 4.54 -3.88 24.96
N ALA A 201 5.07 -4.42 23.87
CA ALA A 201 6.16 -5.40 23.89
C ALA A 201 7.53 -4.75 24.19
N GLY A 202 7.76 -3.51 23.75
CA GLY A 202 9.02 -2.78 23.90
C GLY A 202 9.19 -2.02 25.22
N THR A 203 8.10 -1.74 25.94
CA THR A 203 8.11 -0.88 27.14
C THR A 203 8.76 -1.47 28.39
N GLN A 204 9.29 -2.70 28.36
CA GLN A 204 10.13 -3.19 29.48
C GLN A 204 11.64 -3.06 29.27
N ASN A 205 12.14 -2.68 28.08
CA ASN A 205 13.60 -2.56 27.84
C ASN A 205 14.05 -1.29 27.09
N MET A 206 13.19 -0.30 26.86
CA MET A 206 13.54 0.88 26.04
C MET A 206 13.62 2.20 26.81
N ALA A 207 14.18 2.19 28.02
CA ALA A 207 14.87 3.39 28.50
C ALA A 207 16.28 3.38 27.87
N GLN A 208 16.43 4.01 26.69
CA GLN A 208 17.60 4.07 25.80
C GLN A 208 17.58 3.07 24.63
N ALA A 209 16.79 3.34 23.60
CA ALA A 209 17.33 3.18 22.26
C ALA A 209 16.96 4.43 21.44
N SER A 210 17.99 5.02 20.86
CA SER A 210 17.94 6.18 19.99
C SER A 210 17.14 5.90 18.72
N ASP A 211 16.43 6.94 18.30
CA ASP A 211 15.72 7.15 17.06
C ASP A 211 16.64 6.98 15.84
N ASP A 212 16.79 5.76 15.33
CA ASP A 212 17.37 5.52 13.99
C ASP A 212 17.05 4.08 13.53
N ASP A 213 15.92 3.89 12.85
CA ASP A 213 15.75 2.90 11.77
C ASP A 213 14.28 2.87 11.31
N LYS A 214 13.91 3.87 10.50
CA LYS A 214 12.69 3.80 9.67
C LYS A 214 13.00 3.03 8.40
N HIS A 215 12.93 1.71 8.46
CA HIS A 215 12.90 0.88 7.26
C HIS A 215 11.54 1.07 6.57
N LYS A 216 11.48 2.05 5.66
CA LYS A 216 10.27 2.45 4.91
C LYS A 216 10.07 1.45 3.77
N LEU A 217 8.92 0.78 3.76
CA LEU A 217 8.47 -0.06 2.65
C LEU A 217 8.19 0.85 1.44
N GLU A 218 8.94 0.64 0.36
CA GLU A 218 8.80 1.40 -0.88
C GLU A 218 7.59 0.87 -1.67
N GLY A 219 6.46 1.58 -1.59
CA GLY A 219 5.37 1.47 -2.53
C GLY A 219 5.62 2.35 -3.77
N PRO A 220 4.98 2.06 -4.92
CA PRO A 220 5.13 2.86 -6.12
C PRO A 220 4.77 4.33 -5.86
N ALA A 221 5.56 5.25 -6.41
CA ALA A 221 5.43 6.68 -6.17
C ALA A 221 4.05 7.21 -6.63
N VAL A 222 3.31 7.81 -5.70
CA VAL A 222 2.03 8.48 -5.98
C VAL A 222 2.31 9.95 -6.31
N PRO A 223 1.93 10.46 -7.50
CA PRO A 223 2.11 11.86 -7.85
C PRO A 223 1.38 12.79 -6.86
N GLY A 224 2.10 13.77 -6.29
CA GLY A 224 1.55 14.78 -5.37
C GLY A 224 1.71 14.45 -3.88
N VAL A 225 2.13 13.24 -3.52
CA VAL A 225 2.61 12.94 -2.17
C VAL A 225 4.11 13.21 -2.16
N ILE A 226 4.53 14.33 -1.57
CA ILE A 226 5.95 14.57 -1.31
C ILE A 226 6.35 13.59 -0.19
N VAL A 227 6.81 12.42 -0.59
CA VAL A 227 7.72 11.65 0.23
C VAL A 227 8.99 12.50 0.26
N GLU A 228 9.41 13.00 1.43
CA GLU A 228 10.69 13.75 1.62
C GLU A 228 11.95 12.98 1.16
N SER A 229 11.79 11.81 0.54
CA SER A 229 12.83 10.95 0.02
C SER A 229 12.60 10.56 -1.45
N ALA A 230 11.74 11.27 -2.18
CA ALA A 230 11.74 11.19 -3.64
C ALA A 230 12.95 11.95 -4.20
N VAL A 231 14.15 11.45 -3.88
CA VAL A 231 15.38 11.87 -4.53
C VAL A 231 15.37 11.22 -5.92
N ASN A 232 14.94 12.02 -6.89
CA ASN A 232 15.24 11.81 -8.31
C ASN A 232 16.76 11.84 -8.52
N ASN A 233 17.47 10.76 -8.24
CA ASN A 233 18.83 10.61 -8.74
C ASN A 233 19.04 9.21 -9.31
N GLN A 234 18.95 9.18 -10.64
CA GLN A 234 19.48 8.15 -11.54
C GLN A 234 20.96 7.77 -11.24
N HIS A 235 21.65 8.54 -10.40
CA HIS A 235 23.07 8.34 -10.05
C HIS A 235 23.29 7.17 -9.08
N ASP A 236 22.36 6.91 -8.15
CA ASP A 236 22.53 5.84 -7.15
C ASP A 236 22.33 4.44 -7.76
N VAL A 237 21.63 4.36 -8.91
CA VAL A 237 21.46 3.12 -9.68
C VAL A 237 22.74 2.76 -10.43
N ASP A 238 23.45 3.75 -10.98
CA ASP A 238 24.73 3.54 -11.69
C ASP A 238 25.86 3.15 -10.71
N ASP A 239 25.83 3.66 -9.48
CA ASP A 239 26.79 3.30 -8.43
C ASP A 239 26.58 1.85 -7.92
N LEU A 240 25.33 1.40 -7.81
CA LEU A 240 25.00 0.02 -7.46
C LEU A 240 25.41 -0.98 -8.55
N LEU A 241 25.24 -0.62 -9.84
CA LEU A 241 25.68 -1.45 -10.97
C LEU A 241 27.21 -1.52 -11.08
N SER A 242 27.90 -0.41 -10.82
CA SER A 242 29.37 -0.36 -10.79
C SER A 242 29.96 -1.23 -9.67
N SER A 243 29.25 -1.39 -8.54
CA SER A 243 29.68 -2.22 -7.41
C SER A 243 29.51 -3.73 -7.63
N LEU A 244 28.60 -4.14 -8.54
CA LEU A 244 28.35 -5.54 -8.88
C LEU A 244 29.19 -6.05 -10.07
N GLY A 245 30.02 -5.21 -10.69
CA GLY A 245 31.02 -5.63 -11.68
C GLY A 245 30.45 -5.94 -13.06
N PHE A 246 29.56 -5.10 -13.57
CA PHE A 246 29.31 -4.95 -15.01
C PHE A 246 29.84 -3.61 -15.53
#